data_AF-A0AB35LCI3-F1
#
_entry.id   AF-A0AB35LCI3-F1
#
_cell.length_a   1.000
_cell.length_b   1.000
_cell.length_c   1.000
_cell.angle_alpha   90.00
_cell.angle_beta   90.00
_cell.angle_gamma   90.00
#
_symmetry.space_group_name_H-M   'P 1'
#
loop_
_entity.id
_entity.type
_entity.pdbx_description
1 polymer ?
#
loop_
_entity_poly.entity_id
_entity_poly.type
_entity_poly.pdbx_seq_one_letter_code
_entity_poly.pdbx_strand_id
1 'polypeptide(L)'
;MDGIIKITGFATLLFFSVQACASLVLQGTRIIFPSDKKAVGIQLTNYSEQATLTQSWVDEGNLDSTPETTNAPFIVTPPRY
;
A
#
# COMPACT_ATOMS: atom_id res chain seq x y z
N MET A 1 -39.05 4.65 20.70
CA MET A 1 -38.85 4.18 19.30
C MET A 1 -37.43 4.49 18.83
N ASP A 2 -36.88 5.66 19.16
CA ASP A 2 -35.52 6.08 18.72
C ASP A 2 -34.36 5.18 19.16
N GLY A 3 -34.43 4.58 20.36
CA GLY A 3 -33.39 3.67 20.84
C GLY A 3 -33.26 2.37 20.03
N ILE A 4 -34.38 1.83 19.57
CA ILE A 4 -34.42 0.60 18.76
C ILE A 4 -33.82 0.88 17.39
N ILE A 5 -34.17 2.00 16.75
CA ILE A 5 -33.63 2.40 15.44
C ILE A 5 -32.10 2.58 15.51
N LYS A 6 -31.58 3.16 16.59
CA LYS A 6 -30.13 3.31 16.79
C LYS A 6 -29.41 1.97 16.96
N ILE A 7 -30.00 1.04 17.72
CA ILE A 7 -29.44 -0.30 17.93
C ILE A 7 -29.45 -1.10 16.63
N THR A 8 -30.56 -1.09 15.90
CA THR A 8 -30.65 -1.77 14.60
C THR A 8 -29.67 -1.16 13.59
N GLY A 9 -29.58 0.17 13.52
CA GLY A 9 -28.60 0.84 12.65
C GLY A 9 -27.15 0.50 12.99
N PHE A 10 -26.79 0.48 14.28
CA PHE A 10 -25.46 0.10 14.72
C PHE A 10 -25.13 -1.37 14.43
N ALA A 11 -26.09 -2.28 14.64
CA ALA A 11 -25.94 -3.69 14.31
C ALA A 11 -25.74 -3.89 12.80
N THR A 12 -26.50 -3.18 11.95
CA THR A 12 -26.32 -3.23 10.50
C THR A 12 -24.94 -2.73 10.07
N LEU A 13 -24.43 -1.63 10.64
CA LEU A 13 -23.09 -1.11 10.37
C LEU A 13 -21.98 -2.12 10.70
N LEU A 14 -22.09 -2.84 11.83
CA LEU A 14 -21.13 -3.88 12.19
C LEU A 14 -21.14 -5.07 11.23
N PHE A 15 -22.30 -5.41 10.67
CA PHE A 15 -22.43 -6.50 9.68
C PHE A 15 -21.79 -6.18 8.33
N PHE A 16 -21.56 -4.90 8.00
CA PHE A 16 -20.96 -4.47 6.74
C PHE A 16 -19.45 -4.16 6.82
N SER A 17 -18.76 -4.59 7.89
CA SER A 17 -17.31 -4.40 7.97
C SER A 17 -16.57 -5.25 6.94
N VAL A 18 -15.70 -4.63 6.15
CA VAL A 18 -14.82 -5.33 5.19
C VAL A 18 -13.48 -5.68 5.84
N GLN A 19 -12.98 -6.90 5.60
CA GLN A 19 -11.62 -7.26 5.96
C GLN A 19 -10.65 -6.81 4.87
N ALA A 20 -9.63 -6.04 5.25
CA ALA A 20 -8.51 -5.74 4.37
C ALA A 20 -7.45 -6.84 4.49
N CYS A 21 -7.17 -7.56 3.40
CA CYS A 21 -6.09 -8.54 3.33
C CYS A 21 -4.85 -7.87 2.74
N ALA A 22 -3.74 -7.87 3.49
CA ALA A 22 -2.44 -7.43 3.00
C ALA A 22 -1.56 -8.64 2.70
N SER A 23 -1.16 -8.80 1.45
CA SER A 23 -0.23 -9.88 1.07
C SER A 23 1.23 -9.49 1.28
N LEU A 24 1.56 -8.20 1.17
CA LEU A 24 2.92 -7.70 1.17
C LEU A 24 3.18 -6.76 2.36
N VAL A 25 4.30 -6.97 3.05
CA VAL A 25 4.72 -6.16 4.19
C VAL A 25 6.11 -5.58 3.93
N LEU A 26 6.27 -4.28 4.18
CA LEU A 26 7.56 -3.58 4.19
C LEU A 26 8.05 -3.43 5.63
N GLN A 27 9.37 -3.44 5.85
CA GLN A 27 9.96 -3.28 7.19
C GLN A 27 9.75 -1.89 7.85
N GLY A 28 9.19 -0.91 7.14
CA GLY A 28 8.96 0.43 7.68
C GLY A 28 8.01 1.25 6.82
N THR A 29 7.67 2.45 7.31
CA THR A 29 6.73 3.40 6.67
C THR A 29 7.42 4.54 5.94
N ARG A 30 8.76 4.62 6.02
CA ARG A 30 9.58 5.65 5.39
C ARG A 30 10.95 5.09 5.03
N ILE A 31 11.50 5.59 3.93
CA ILE A 31 12.89 5.39 3.55
C ILE A 31 13.59 6.74 3.66
N ILE A 32 14.72 6.77 4.38
CA ILE A 32 15.61 7.92 4.40
C ILE A 32 16.75 7.60 3.44
N PHE A 33 16.83 8.33 2.33
CA PHE A 33 17.86 8.14 1.31
C PHE A 33 19.11 8.98 1.65
N PRO A 34 20.23 8.37 2.06
CA PRO A 34 21.42 9.14 2.41
C PRO A 34 22.07 9.74 1.16
N SER A 35 22.60 10.96 1.26
CA SER A 35 23.14 11.70 0.12
C SER A 35 24.38 11.07 -0.52
N ASP A 36 25.09 10.21 0.21
CA ASP A 36 26.29 9.51 -0.25
C ASP A 36 25.99 8.15 -0.90
N LYS A 37 24.73 7.72 -0.93
CA LYS A 37 24.32 6.42 -1.47
C LYS A 37 23.74 6.56 -2.87
N LYS A 38 24.02 5.56 -3.71
CA LYS A 38 23.42 5.45 -5.05
C LYS A 38 22.11 4.66 -5.06
N ALA A 39 21.89 3.82 -4.04
CA ALA A 39 20.70 3.00 -3.88
C ALA A 39 20.51 2.65 -2.40
N VAL A 40 19.26 2.37 -2.03
CA VAL A 40 18.88 1.81 -0.73
C VAL A 40 18.08 0.54 -0.97
N GLY A 41 18.39 -0.51 -0.21
CA GLY A 41 17.64 -1.76 -0.25
C GLY A 41 16.40 -1.69 0.62
N ILE A 42 15.29 -2.22 0.12
CA ILE A 42 14.02 -2.34 0.85
C ILE A 42 13.68 -3.83 0.91
N GLN A 43 13.31 -4.34 2.08
CA GLN A 43 12.80 -5.70 2.20
C GLN A 43 11.27 -5.68 2.06
N LEU A 44 10.78 -6.49 1.12
CA LEU A 44 9.38 -6.79 0.91
C LEU A 44 9.15 -8.27 1.22
N THR A 45 8.22 -8.56 2.12
CA THR A 45 7.88 -9.93 2.51
C THR A 45 6.44 -10.23 2.13
N ASN A 46 6.23 -11.29 1.35
CA ASN A 46 4.90 -11.85 1.11
C ASN A 46 4.57 -12.85 2.21
N TYR A 47 3.61 -12.52 3.08
CA TYR A 47 3.16 -13.40 4.17
C TYR A 47 1.94 -14.24 3.78
N SER A 48 1.38 -14.03 2.59
CA SER A 48 0.27 -14.83 2.10
C SER A 48 0.75 -16.19 1.57
N GLU A 49 -0.14 -17.17 1.59
CA GLU A 49 0.11 -18.50 1.02
C GLU A 49 0.13 -18.48 -0.53
N GLN A 50 -0.22 -17.35 -1.14
CA GLN A 50 -0.39 -17.19 -2.57
C GLN A 50 0.80 -16.43 -3.19
N ALA A 51 1.24 -16.87 -4.37
CA ALA A 51 2.22 -16.12 -5.14
C ALA A 51 1.64 -14.76 -5.55
N THR A 52 2.41 -13.68 -5.36
CA THR A 52 1.99 -12.31 -5.65
C THR A 52 2.90 -11.68 -6.70
N LEU A 53 2.32 -11.04 -7.70
CA LEU A 53 3.02 -10.14 -8.60
C LEU A 53 3.00 -8.74 -8.00
N THR A 54 4.16 -8.09 -7.89
CA THR A 54 4.29 -6.74 -7.34
C THR A 54 4.82 -5.80 -8.40
N GLN A 55 4.19 -4.63 -8.50
CA GLN A 55 4.68 -3.48 -9.26
C GLN A 55 4.84 -2.31 -8.30
N SER A 56 5.89 -1.53 -8.50
CA SER A 56 6.25 -0.42 -7.62
C SER A 56 6.92 0.68 -8.41
N TRP A 57 6.51 1.92 -8.16
CA TRP A 57 7.14 3.13 -8.69
C TRP A 57 7.15 4.21 -7.61
N VAL A 58 7.89 5.28 -7.85
CA VAL A 58 7.86 6.49 -7.02
C VAL A 58 7.08 7.56 -7.78
N ASP A 59 6.19 8.26 -7.12
CA ASP A 59 5.49 9.44 -7.65
C ASP A 59 5.81 10.70 -6.83
N GLU A 60 5.34 11.85 -7.29
CA GLU A 60 5.58 13.18 -6.68
C GLU A 60 4.33 13.74 -5.98
N GLY A 61 3.51 12.86 -5.38
CA GLY A 61 2.25 13.20 -4.72
C GLY A 61 1.02 13.11 -5.63
N ASN A 62 1.16 12.53 -6.83
CA ASN A 62 0.08 12.32 -7.78
C ASN A 62 -0.39 10.86 -7.73
N LEU A 63 -1.59 10.63 -7.18
CA LEU A 63 -2.18 9.30 -7.05
C LEU A 63 -2.49 8.62 -8.39
N ASP A 64 -2.68 9.39 -9.46
CA ASP A 64 -2.97 8.87 -10.80
C ASP A 64 -1.68 8.61 -11.61
N SER A 65 -0.50 8.87 -11.03
CA SER A 65 0.78 8.57 -11.67
C SER A 65 0.98 7.07 -11.80
N THR A 66 1.51 6.66 -12.95
CA THR A 66 1.90 5.28 -13.28
C THR A 66 3.41 5.18 -13.45
N PRO A 67 3.98 3.96 -13.56
CA PRO A 67 5.40 3.79 -13.90
C PRO A 67 5.84 4.50 -15.18
N GLU A 68 4.94 4.63 -16.17
CA GLU A 68 5.21 5.26 -17.47
C GLU A 68 5.06 6.77 -17.46
N THR A 69 4.34 7.31 -16.47
CA THR A 69 3.94 8.74 -16.41
C THR A 69 4.60 9.51 -15.27
N THR A 70 5.24 8.84 -14.33
CA THR A 70 5.97 9.49 -13.24
C THR A 70 7.20 10.24 -13.74
N ASN A 71 7.44 11.43 -13.16
CA ASN A 71 8.66 12.22 -13.37
C ASN A 71 9.57 12.21 -12.13
N ALA A 72 9.27 11.37 -11.13
CA ALA A 72 10.05 11.29 -9.91
C ALA A 72 11.54 10.98 -10.22
N PRO A 73 12.49 11.63 -9.55
CA PRO A 73 13.93 11.48 -9.84
C PRO A 73 14.53 10.17 -9.27
N PHE A 74 13.71 9.15 -9.00
CA PHE A 74 14.09 7.88 -8.43
C PHE A 74 13.41 6.72 -9.17
N ILE A 75 14.11 5.59 -9.29
CA ILE A 75 13.59 4.36 -9.88
C ILE A 75 13.61 3.22 -8.88
N VAL A 76 12.62 2.33 -8.96
CA VAL A 76 12.60 1.07 -8.17
C VAL A 76 13.07 -0.07 -9.06
N THR A 77 13.96 -0.92 -8.54
CA THR A 77 14.54 -2.07 -9.26
C THR A 77 14.23 -3.37 -8.50
N PRO A 78 13.81 -4.46 -9.17
CA PRO A 78 13.66 -4.60 -10.63
C PRO A 78 12.39 -3.90 -11.18
N PRO A 79 12.46 -3.21 -12.33
CA PRO A 79 11.26 -2.76 -13.02
C PRO A 79 10.54 -4.00 -13.56
N ARG A 80 9.28 -4.21 -13.18
CA ARG A 80 8.42 -5.18 -13.86
C ARG A 80 7.41 -4.39 -14.69
N TYR A 81 7.55 -4.52 -16.01
CA TYR A 81 6.55 -4.17 -17.01
C TYR A 81 5.55 -5.32 -17.15
#